data_AF-A0A535MU22-F1
#
_entry.id   AF-A0A535MU22-F1
#
_cell.length_a   1.000
_cell.length_b   1.000
_cell.length_c   1.000
_cell.angle_alpha   90.00
_cell.angle_beta   90.00
_cell.angle_gamma   90.00
#
_symmetry.space_group_name_H-M   'P 1'
#
loop_
_entity.id
_entity.type
_entity.pdbx_description
1 polymer ?
#
loop_
_entity_poly.entity_id
_entity_poly.type
_entity_poly.pdbx_seq_one_letter_code
_entity_poly.pdbx_strand_id
1 'polypeptide(L)'
;MGCEPGLDRLRRGRRRRGGGAAGRQRRTHGAGRRRRRGYPRRPGARNRCRQPRAPARFRLRLRPASAEARLGLRLRPRRPDLRHRGAHRGRFQDVTETDRIARAYQELEARAGARWSLANRGNQSILNERRRVFRRLLERAGWLPLGDRRVIEVGSGTGWELAQMVELGGKPARLVGVDLLPDRVATARRDYPEIEFHHANAEKLDFPDASFDLVMAFTIFSSILERAMAQNVASEIARVLKPGGGLLWYDVRYDSVSNPNVKAVPRSRVEELFPGLSGELETVTLLPPLARRLGPATPLAYPVLAALPPLRSHLIGLLRKPR
;
A
#
# COMPACT_ATOMS: atom_id res chain seq x y z
N MET A 1 -19.63 -33.83 -50.64
CA MET A 1 -20.08 -34.64 -49.50
C MET A 1 -19.76 -33.81 -48.25
N GLY A 2 -20.58 -32.85 -47.80
CA GLY A 2 -22.00 -32.90 -47.42
C GLY A 2 -22.10 -33.37 -45.97
N CYS A 3 -22.65 -32.67 -44.96
CA CYS A 3 -23.45 -31.45 -44.88
C CYS A 3 -23.43 -30.91 -43.43
N GLU A 4 -23.39 -29.59 -43.27
CA GLU A 4 -24.21 -28.82 -42.31
C GLU A 4 -25.47 -28.33 -43.07
N PRO A 5 -26.42 -27.53 -42.52
CA PRO A 5 -27.02 -27.41 -41.18
C PRO A 5 -28.58 -27.35 -41.26
N GLY A 6 -29.28 -27.15 -40.14
CA GLY A 6 -30.74 -26.92 -40.12
C GLY A 6 -31.15 -25.77 -39.18
N LEU A 7 -31.34 -24.59 -39.76
CA LEU A 7 -32.14 -23.48 -39.24
C LEU A 7 -33.63 -23.81 -39.36
N ASP A 8 -34.45 -23.40 -38.39
CA ASP A 8 -35.82 -22.99 -38.73
C ASP A 8 -36.31 -21.76 -37.96
N ARG A 9 -37.09 -20.97 -38.70
CA ARG A 9 -37.45 -19.56 -38.51
C ARG A 9 -38.91 -19.41 -38.04
N LEU A 10 -39.15 -18.28 -37.36
CA LEU A 10 -40.30 -17.35 -37.50
C LEU A 10 -41.76 -17.84 -37.34
N ARG A 11 -42.50 -17.17 -36.43
CA ARG A 11 -43.72 -16.35 -36.69
C ARG A 11 -44.19 -15.70 -35.37
N ARG A 12 -44.05 -14.38 -35.19
CA ARG A 12 -45.02 -13.29 -35.46
C ARG A 12 -46.46 -13.53 -34.95
N GLY A 13 -46.89 -12.72 -33.98
CA GLY A 13 -47.99 -11.75 -34.21
C GLY A 13 -49.12 -11.59 -33.19
N ARG A 14 -49.31 -10.32 -32.76
CA ARG A 14 -50.54 -9.60 -32.34
C ARG A 14 -51.10 -9.87 -30.92
N ARG A 15 -51.07 -8.89 -30.00
CA ARG A 15 -51.91 -7.66 -29.81
C ARG A 15 -53.39 -7.93 -29.49
N ARG A 16 -53.82 -7.53 -28.28
CA ARG A 16 -54.96 -6.63 -27.89
C ARG A 16 -55.15 -6.73 -26.36
N ARG A 17 -54.97 -5.65 -25.57
CA ARG A 17 -55.84 -4.49 -25.24
C ARG A 17 -56.99 -4.79 -24.27
N GLY A 18 -57.06 -3.95 -23.22
CA GLY A 18 -58.20 -3.69 -22.33
C GLY A 18 -58.08 -4.42 -20.99
N GLY A 19 -58.20 -3.80 -19.81
CA GLY A 19 -58.67 -2.49 -19.38
C GLY A 19 -59.31 -2.64 -17.99
N GLY A 20 -59.24 -1.62 -17.12
CA GLY A 20 -60.25 -1.42 -16.07
C GLY A 20 -59.86 -1.64 -14.60
N ALA A 21 -59.51 -0.53 -13.95
CA ALA A 21 -60.10 -0.01 -12.70
C ALA A 21 -60.05 -0.79 -11.36
N ALA A 22 -59.30 -0.20 -10.42
CA ALA A 22 -59.70 0.32 -9.10
C ALA A 22 -60.72 -0.44 -8.20
N GLY A 23 -60.34 -0.66 -6.93
CA GLY A 23 -61.32 -0.95 -5.87
C GLY A 23 -60.77 -1.41 -4.51
N ARG A 24 -60.45 -0.44 -3.64
CA ARG A 24 -60.59 -0.39 -2.16
C ARG A 24 -60.36 -1.63 -1.26
N GLN A 25 -59.43 -1.44 -0.33
CA GLN A 25 -59.47 -1.69 1.13
C GLN A 25 -60.52 -2.67 1.71
N ARG A 26 -60.04 -3.61 2.52
CA ARG A 26 -60.53 -3.86 3.90
C ARG A 26 -59.50 -4.64 4.72
N ARG A 27 -59.20 -4.10 5.91
CA ARG A 27 -58.54 -4.78 7.03
C ARG A 27 -59.56 -5.67 7.74
N THR A 28 -59.16 -6.84 8.21
CA THR A 28 -59.61 -7.40 9.50
C THR A 28 -58.56 -8.35 10.07
N HIS A 29 -58.44 -8.28 11.40
CA HIS A 29 -57.61 -9.08 12.29
C HIS A 29 -57.98 -10.57 12.29
N GLY A 30 -56.99 -11.42 12.57
CA GLY A 30 -57.20 -12.83 12.94
C GLY A 30 -55.98 -13.39 13.66
N ALA A 31 -55.99 -13.34 15.00
CA ALA A 31 -55.01 -14.00 15.85
C ALA A 31 -55.23 -15.52 15.84
N GLY A 32 -54.14 -16.29 15.69
CA GLY A 32 -54.16 -17.75 15.73
C GLY A 32 -52.88 -18.32 16.33
N ARG A 33 -52.90 -18.61 17.63
CA ARG A 33 -51.90 -19.46 18.31
C ARG A 33 -52.03 -20.90 17.79
N ARG A 34 -50.92 -21.60 17.53
CA ARG A 34 -50.60 -22.92 18.13
C ARG A 34 -49.33 -23.60 17.57
N ARG A 35 -48.55 -24.09 18.54
CA ARG A 35 -47.82 -25.38 18.64
C ARG A 35 -46.37 -25.50 18.12
N ARG A 36 -45.52 -25.67 19.14
CA ARG A 36 -44.19 -26.27 19.16
C ARG A 36 -44.17 -27.69 18.56
N ARG A 37 -43.15 -27.98 17.75
CA ARG A 37 -42.50 -29.29 17.51
C ARG A 37 -41.01 -28.93 17.34
N GLY A 38 -40.03 -29.47 18.05
CA GLY A 38 -39.83 -30.85 18.49
C GLY A 38 -38.61 -31.38 17.73
N TYR A 39 -37.41 -31.21 18.30
CA TYR A 39 -36.13 -31.74 17.79
C TYR A 39 -36.14 -33.28 17.73
N PRO A 40 -35.46 -33.90 16.75
CA PRO A 40 -34.85 -35.21 16.93
C PRO A 40 -33.32 -35.13 17.08
N ARG A 41 -32.78 -35.95 18.00
CA ARG A 41 -31.35 -36.14 18.29
C ARG A 41 -30.73 -37.24 17.41
N ARG A 42 -29.51 -36.97 16.93
CA ARG A 42 -28.26 -37.79 16.71
C ARG A 42 -28.34 -39.28 16.30
N PRO A 43 -27.40 -39.76 15.45
CA PRO A 43 -26.08 -40.27 15.92
C PRO A 43 -24.92 -39.66 15.08
N GLY A 44 -23.69 -39.44 15.54
CA GLY A 44 -22.82 -40.34 16.31
C GLY A 44 -21.65 -40.83 15.44
N ALA A 45 -20.91 -39.94 14.76
CA ALA A 45 -19.73 -40.31 13.97
C ALA A 45 -18.44 -39.74 14.62
N ARG A 46 -17.61 -40.66 15.14
CA ARG A 46 -16.27 -40.38 15.66
C ARG A 46 -15.30 -40.26 14.48
N ASN A 47 -14.83 -39.05 14.17
CA ASN A 47 -13.63 -38.88 13.35
C ASN A 47 -12.54 -38.23 14.21
N ARG A 48 -11.51 -39.04 14.52
CA ARG A 48 -10.25 -38.59 15.13
C ARG A 48 -9.53 -37.68 14.15
N CYS A 49 -9.61 -36.37 14.36
CA CYS A 49 -8.80 -35.42 13.61
C CYS A 49 -7.38 -35.41 14.20
N ARG A 50 -6.40 -35.82 13.40
CA ARG A 50 -4.97 -35.77 13.72
C ARG A 50 -4.55 -34.30 13.90
N GLN A 51 -3.90 -33.99 15.02
CA GLN A 51 -3.28 -32.69 15.26
C GLN A 51 -2.18 -32.42 14.22
N PRO A 52 -2.10 -31.22 13.62
CA PRO A 52 -0.95 -30.82 12.82
C PRO A 52 0.28 -30.60 13.71
N ARG A 53 1.41 -31.20 13.31
CA ARG A 53 2.72 -31.06 13.95
C ARG A 53 3.23 -29.62 13.82
N ALA A 54 3.88 -29.12 14.87
CA ALA A 54 4.56 -27.83 14.89
C ALA A 54 5.69 -27.77 13.83
N PRO A 55 5.88 -26.65 13.10
CA PRO A 55 6.97 -26.54 12.15
C PRO A 55 8.33 -26.38 12.86
N ALA A 56 9.33 -27.00 12.24
CA ALA A 56 10.69 -27.17 12.74
C ALA A 56 11.44 -25.84 12.94
N ARG A 57 12.17 -25.73 14.05
CA ARG A 57 13.09 -24.62 14.33
C ARG A 57 14.32 -24.72 13.44
N PHE A 58 14.47 -23.83 12.45
CA PHE A 58 15.70 -23.69 11.69
C PHE A 58 16.76 -22.95 12.51
N ARG A 59 17.89 -23.62 12.81
CA ARG A 59 19.11 -23.00 13.35
C ARG A 59 20.03 -22.65 12.18
N LEU A 60 20.25 -21.36 11.93
CA LEU A 60 21.24 -20.88 10.97
C LEU A 60 22.63 -20.92 11.63
N ARG A 61 23.55 -21.74 11.10
CA ARG A 61 24.99 -21.68 11.43
C ARG A 61 25.68 -20.74 10.45
N LEU A 62 26.29 -19.67 10.95
CA LEU A 62 27.17 -18.80 10.16
C LEU A 62 28.60 -19.38 10.15
N ARG A 63 29.23 -19.46 8.97
CA ARG A 63 30.66 -19.71 8.81
C ARG A 63 31.38 -18.37 8.58
N PRO A 64 32.56 -18.10 9.18
CA PRO A 64 33.32 -16.90 8.90
C PRO A 64 34.10 -17.03 7.58
N ALA A 65 34.13 -15.95 6.81
CA ALA A 65 35.01 -15.80 5.65
C ALA A 65 36.42 -15.41 6.12
N SER A 66 37.41 -16.07 5.53
CA SER A 66 38.84 -15.99 5.81
C SER A 66 39.46 -14.65 5.43
N ALA A 67 40.44 -14.24 6.24
CA ALA A 67 41.36 -13.14 6.00
C ALA A 67 42.56 -13.58 5.14
N GLU A 68 43.04 -12.70 4.27
CA GLU A 68 44.40 -12.58 3.68
C GLU A 68 44.31 -11.49 2.56
N ALA A 69 45.27 -10.61 2.26
CA ALA A 69 46.56 -10.27 2.84
C ALA A 69 47.03 -8.89 2.30
N ARG A 70 47.71 -8.15 3.20
CA ARG A 70 48.92 -7.32 3.09
C ARG A 70 49.28 -6.49 1.83
N LEU A 71 49.50 -5.19 2.14
CA LEU A 71 50.68 -4.33 1.85
C LEU A 71 51.18 -4.13 0.41
N GLY A 72 51.31 -2.86 0.01
CA GLY A 72 52.41 -2.46 -0.88
C GLY A 72 52.28 -1.11 -1.59
N LEU A 73 53.14 -0.18 -1.18
CA LEU A 73 53.71 0.95 -1.94
C LEU A 73 52.82 2.14 -2.37
N ARG A 74 53.12 3.26 -1.69
CA ARG A 74 53.01 4.62 -2.23
C ARG A 74 53.98 4.81 -3.38
N LEU A 75 53.48 5.22 -4.54
CA LEU A 75 54.26 5.91 -5.57
C LEU A 75 53.39 7.02 -6.16
N ARG A 76 53.77 8.28 -5.96
CA ARG A 76 53.31 9.40 -6.80
C ARG A 76 54.29 9.55 -7.96
N PRO A 77 53.79 9.70 -9.19
CA PRO A 77 54.45 10.61 -10.10
C PRO A 77 53.49 11.56 -10.83
N ARG A 78 53.96 12.82 -10.89
CA ARG A 78 53.88 13.85 -11.93
C ARG A 78 52.55 14.10 -12.66
N ARG A 79 52.11 15.36 -12.56
CA ARG A 79 51.15 16.02 -13.46
C ARG A 79 51.67 16.00 -14.90
N PRO A 80 50.87 15.60 -15.89
CA PRO A 80 51.11 15.96 -17.27
C PRO A 80 50.50 17.32 -17.57
N ASP A 81 51.22 18.02 -18.43
CA ASP A 81 51.00 19.37 -18.93
C ASP A 81 49.64 19.53 -19.63
N LEU A 82 49.03 20.69 -19.42
CA LEU A 82 47.86 21.16 -20.15
C LEU A 82 48.34 21.69 -21.50
N ARG A 83 48.07 20.97 -22.61
CA ARG A 83 47.81 21.57 -23.93
C ARG A 83 47.33 20.54 -24.98
N HIS A 84 46.16 20.85 -25.52
CA HIS A 84 45.58 20.45 -26.82
C HIS A 84 45.26 18.97 -27.10
N ARG A 85 43.96 18.65 -27.17
CA ARG A 85 43.17 18.51 -28.43
C ARG A 85 41.78 17.92 -28.16
N GLY A 86 40.79 18.43 -28.90
CA GLY A 86 39.69 17.60 -29.42
C GLY A 86 38.51 17.30 -28.50
N ALA A 87 37.40 17.99 -28.76
CA ALA A 87 36.04 17.47 -28.78
C ALA A 87 35.74 16.18 -27.98
N HIS A 88 35.23 16.35 -26.76
CA HIS A 88 34.09 15.57 -26.31
C HIS A 88 33.18 16.52 -25.51
N ARG A 89 32.22 17.15 -26.21
CA ARG A 89 30.95 17.49 -25.57
C ARG A 89 30.27 16.16 -25.26
N GLY A 90 30.73 15.49 -24.20
CA GLY A 90 29.97 14.44 -23.57
C GLY A 90 28.67 15.07 -23.13
N ARG A 91 27.56 14.64 -23.73
CA ARG A 91 26.22 14.84 -23.18
C ARG A 91 26.32 14.53 -21.68
N PHE A 92 26.21 15.56 -20.83
CA PHE A 92 25.70 15.32 -19.49
C PHE A 92 24.33 14.71 -19.74
N GLN A 93 24.22 13.39 -19.60
CA GLN A 93 22.90 12.75 -19.54
C GLN A 93 22.27 13.33 -18.28
N ASP A 94 21.24 14.15 -18.45
CA ASP A 94 20.45 14.65 -17.34
C ASP A 94 20.00 13.44 -16.52
N VAL A 95 20.48 13.34 -15.28
CA VAL A 95 20.13 12.25 -14.38
C VAL A 95 18.63 12.34 -14.15
N THR A 96 17.88 11.30 -14.55
CA THR A 96 16.43 11.31 -14.40
C THR A 96 16.04 11.28 -12.92
N GLU A 97 14.86 11.78 -12.58
CA GLU A 97 14.36 11.71 -11.20
C GLU A 97 14.23 10.25 -10.72
N THR A 98 13.89 9.34 -11.64
CA THR A 98 13.90 7.89 -11.41
C THR A 98 15.28 7.37 -10.97
N ASP A 99 16.35 7.77 -11.66
CA ASP A 99 17.72 7.41 -11.31
C ASP A 99 18.13 8.00 -9.95
N ARG A 100 17.69 9.23 -9.64
CA ARG A 100 17.96 9.86 -8.35
C ARG A 100 17.29 9.12 -7.21
N ILE A 101 16.01 8.76 -7.36
CA ILE A 101 15.26 7.99 -6.37
C ILE A 101 15.95 6.64 -6.14
N ALA A 102 16.31 5.93 -7.21
CA ALA A 102 16.99 4.64 -7.12
C ALA A 102 18.31 4.73 -6.33
N ARG A 103 19.17 5.69 -6.65
CA ARG A 103 20.43 5.91 -5.90
C ARG A 103 20.19 6.28 -4.45
N ALA A 104 19.23 7.17 -4.18
CA ALA A 104 18.91 7.60 -2.82
C ALA A 104 18.46 6.42 -1.93
N TYR A 105 17.66 5.50 -2.47
CA TYR A 105 17.23 4.31 -1.74
C TYR A 105 18.33 3.27 -1.59
N GLN A 106 19.18 3.05 -2.61
CA GLN A 106 20.35 2.17 -2.49
C GLN A 106 21.31 2.64 -1.38
N GLU A 107 21.61 3.94 -1.34
CA GLU A 107 22.43 4.53 -0.27
C GLU A 107 21.75 4.45 1.10
N LEU A 108 20.43 4.64 1.14
CA LEU A 108 19.66 4.52 2.36
C LEU A 108 19.72 3.08 2.87
N GLU A 109 19.41 2.07 2.06
CA GLU A 109 19.42 0.65 2.47
C GLU A 109 20.79 0.21 2.99
N ALA A 110 21.88 0.63 2.34
CA ALA A 110 23.24 0.39 2.80
C ALA A 110 23.52 0.95 4.22
N ARG A 111 22.78 1.99 4.63
CA ARG A 111 22.90 2.67 5.94
C ARG A 111 21.73 2.38 6.90
N ALA A 112 20.60 1.87 6.43
CA ALA A 112 19.29 1.95 7.10
C ALA A 112 18.80 0.65 7.74
N GLY A 113 19.43 -0.50 7.47
CA GLY A 113 19.03 -1.77 8.09
C GLY A 113 18.88 -1.71 9.61
N ALA A 114 19.64 -0.83 10.28
CA ALA A 114 19.51 -0.58 11.72
C ALA A 114 18.43 0.46 12.11
N ARG A 115 18.15 1.45 11.25
CA ARG A 115 17.34 2.64 11.61
C ARG A 115 15.85 2.32 11.78
N TRP A 116 15.30 1.43 10.96
CA TRP A 116 13.90 0.98 11.04
C TRP A 116 13.75 -0.44 11.61
N SER A 117 14.75 -0.92 12.34
CA SER A 117 14.69 -2.23 12.99
C SER A 117 13.47 -2.37 13.88
N LEU A 118 12.75 -3.48 13.72
CA LEU A 118 11.62 -3.88 14.56
C LEU A 118 12.04 -4.19 16.00
N ALA A 119 13.33 -4.34 16.31
CA ALA A 119 13.81 -4.47 17.68
C ALA A 119 13.71 -3.15 18.47
N ASN A 120 13.64 -2.00 17.80
CA ASN A 120 13.52 -0.70 18.46
C ASN A 120 12.06 -0.43 18.88
N ARG A 121 11.83 -0.26 20.19
CA ARG A 121 10.49 0.01 20.76
C ARG A 121 9.83 1.26 20.18
N GLY A 122 10.60 2.32 19.91
CA GLY A 122 10.09 3.53 19.29
C GLY A 122 9.55 3.30 17.88
N ASN A 123 10.28 2.55 17.05
CA ASN A 123 9.81 2.15 15.73
C ASN A 123 8.53 1.29 15.83
N GLN A 124 8.47 0.34 16.77
CA GLN A 124 7.26 -0.44 17.01
C GLN A 124 6.06 0.45 17.38
N SER A 125 6.24 1.44 18.26
CA SER A 125 5.19 2.38 18.63
C SER A 125 4.69 3.22 17.44
N ILE A 126 5.59 3.65 16.55
CA ILE A 126 5.21 4.35 15.31
C ILE A 126 4.33 3.44 14.44
N LEU A 127 4.79 2.20 14.19
CA LEU A 127 4.06 1.24 13.38
C LEU A 127 2.69 0.89 13.99
N ASN A 128 2.63 0.70 15.31
CA ASN A 128 1.40 0.40 16.03
C ASN A 128 0.40 1.57 16.03
N GLU A 129 0.87 2.80 16.22
CA GLU A 129 0.05 4.00 16.11
C GLU A 129 -0.54 4.11 14.71
N ARG A 130 0.33 3.99 13.70
CA ARG A 130 -0.06 4.06 12.30
C ARG A 130 -1.09 2.99 11.95
N ARG A 131 -0.87 1.72 12.33
CA ARG A 131 -1.80 0.60 12.14
C ARG A 131 -3.16 0.87 12.79
N ARG A 132 -3.18 1.36 14.04
CA ARG A 132 -4.41 1.70 14.77
C ARG A 132 -5.19 2.81 14.06
N VAL A 133 -4.50 3.86 13.61
CA VAL A 133 -5.14 4.98 12.93
C VAL A 133 -5.70 4.56 11.57
N PHE A 134 -4.94 3.81 10.77
CA PHE A 134 -5.43 3.28 9.50
C PHE A 134 -6.65 2.40 9.66
N ARG A 135 -6.60 1.45 10.60
CA ARG A 135 -7.76 0.60 10.90
C ARG A 135 -8.98 1.45 11.23
N ARG A 136 -8.84 2.44 12.11
CA ARG A 136 -9.93 3.36 12.47
C ARG A 136 -10.48 4.12 11.26
N LEU A 137 -9.63 4.62 10.37
CA LEU A 137 -10.05 5.32 9.15
C LEU A 137 -10.87 4.39 8.23
N LEU A 138 -10.41 3.16 8.03
CA LEU A 138 -11.12 2.15 7.21
C LEU A 138 -12.41 1.66 7.88
N GLU A 139 -12.47 1.55 9.21
CA GLU A 139 -13.69 1.24 9.96
C GLU A 139 -14.75 2.32 9.80
N ARG A 140 -14.38 3.59 10.03
CA ARG A 140 -15.28 4.75 9.84
C ARG A 140 -15.81 4.85 8.41
N ALA A 141 -14.98 4.45 7.46
CA ALA A 141 -15.33 4.36 6.04
C ALA A 141 -16.33 3.24 5.70
N GLY A 142 -16.66 2.34 6.64
CA GLY A 142 -17.47 1.15 6.40
C GLY A 142 -16.77 0.13 5.50
N TRP A 143 -15.44 0.10 5.54
CA TRP A 143 -14.61 -0.67 4.62
C TRP A 143 -13.96 -1.91 5.21
N LEU A 144 -14.16 -2.16 6.51
CA LEU A 144 -13.73 -3.40 7.15
C LEU A 144 -14.90 -4.38 7.37
N PRO A 145 -14.71 -5.69 7.15
CA PRO A 145 -13.53 -6.29 6.52
C PRO A 145 -13.37 -5.83 5.07
N LEU A 146 -12.13 -5.79 4.56
CA LEU A 146 -11.87 -5.31 3.19
C LEU A 146 -12.61 -6.14 2.14
N GLY A 147 -12.69 -7.46 2.33
CA GLY A 147 -13.48 -8.36 1.50
C GLY A 147 -12.96 -8.42 0.07
N ASP A 148 -13.83 -8.19 -0.90
CA ASP A 148 -13.52 -8.22 -2.35
C ASP A 148 -12.99 -6.89 -2.92
N ARG A 149 -12.77 -5.87 -2.07
CA ARG A 149 -12.20 -4.60 -2.52
C ARG A 149 -10.83 -4.83 -3.14
N ARG A 150 -10.62 -4.23 -4.31
CA ARG A 150 -9.32 -4.25 -5.00
C ARG A 150 -8.48 -3.08 -4.51
N VAL A 151 -7.27 -3.39 -4.03
CA VAL A 151 -6.36 -2.43 -3.41
C VAL A 151 -5.05 -2.40 -4.19
N ILE A 152 -4.52 -1.19 -4.43
CA ILE A 152 -3.17 -1.00 -4.97
C ILE A 152 -2.33 -0.14 -4.02
N GLU A 153 -1.09 -0.54 -3.76
CA GLU A 153 -0.09 0.30 -3.12
C GLU A 153 0.92 0.82 -4.14
N VAL A 154 1.05 2.14 -4.21
CA VAL A 154 2.01 2.84 -5.07
C VAL A 154 3.25 3.19 -4.25
N GLY A 155 4.39 2.65 -4.63
CA GLY A 155 5.62 2.65 -3.82
C GLY A 155 5.59 1.56 -2.75
N SER A 156 5.18 0.34 -3.11
CA SER A 156 4.92 -0.74 -2.15
C SER A 156 6.16 -1.26 -1.41
N GLY A 157 7.36 -0.90 -1.85
CA GLY A 157 8.61 -1.39 -1.32
C GLY A 157 8.64 -2.91 -1.27
N THR A 158 8.78 -3.46 -0.07
CA THR A 158 8.83 -4.90 0.17
C THR A 158 7.44 -5.52 0.46
N GLY A 159 6.35 -4.76 0.33
CA GLY A 159 4.96 -5.26 0.46
C GLY A 159 4.39 -5.29 1.88
N TRP A 160 5.06 -4.69 2.86
CA TRP A 160 4.65 -4.76 4.28
C TRP A 160 3.28 -4.14 4.57
N GLU A 161 2.89 -3.05 3.91
CA GLU A 161 1.57 -2.44 4.14
C GLU A 161 0.45 -3.26 3.52
N LEU A 162 0.66 -3.83 2.32
CA LEU A 162 -0.30 -4.76 1.71
C LEU A 162 -0.49 -6.03 2.55
N ALA A 163 0.57 -6.54 3.19
CA ALA A 163 0.43 -7.66 4.13
C ALA A 163 -0.53 -7.33 5.29
N GLN A 164 -0.56 -6.08 5.77
CA GLN A 164 -1.52 -5.64 6.78
C GLN A 164 -2.95 -5.58 6.24
N MET A 165 -3.16 -5.34 4.94
CA MET A 165 -4.49 -5.38 4.34
C MET A 165 -5.07 -6.81 4.38
N VAL A 166 -4.23 -7.85 4.30
CA VAL A 166 -4.66 -9.23 4.51
C VAL A 166 -5.18 -9.44 5.94
N GLU A 167 -4.47 -8.93 6.95
CA GLU A 167 -4.90 -8.97 8.36
C GLU A 167 -6.26 -8.27 8.58
N LEU A 168 -6.61 -7.30 7.73
CA LEU A 168 -7.89 -6.57 7.75
C LEU A 168 -9.00 -7.23 6.91
N GLY A 169 -8.80 -8.49 6.49
CA GLY A 169 -9.77 -9.29 5.76
C GLY A 169 -9.75 -9.04 4.24
N GLY A 170 -8.67 -8.47 3.72
CA GLY A 170 -8.43 -8.38 2.28
C GLY A 170 -8.01 -9.73 1.70
N LYS A 171 -8.49 -10.05 0.50
CA LYS A 171 -8.05 -11.25 -0.22
C LYS A 171 -6.71 -10.96 -0.90
N PRO A 172 -5.63 -11.75 -0.68
CA PRO A 172 -4.33 -11.52 -1.30
C PRO A 172 -4.38 -11.30 -2.83
N ALA A 173 -5.20 -12.10 -3.54
CA ALA A 173 -5.43 -11.97 -4.98
C ALA A 173 -6.15 -10.66 -5.44
N ARG A 174 -6.56 -9.81 -4.50
CA ARG A 174 -7.15 -8.47 -4.76
C ARG A 174 -6.19 -7.34 -4.39
N LEU A 175 -4.98 -7.68 -3.93
CA LEU A 175 -3.95 -6.75 -3.52
C LEU A 175 -2.87 -6.67 -4.60
N VAL A 176 -2.47 -5.45 -4.95
CA VAL A 176 -1.46 -5.18 -5.98
C VAL A 176 -0.45 -4.19 -5.42
N GLY A 177 0.85 -4.47 -5.55
CA GLY A 177 1.93 -3.53 -5.25
C GLY A 177 2.66 -3.08 -6.50
N VAL A 178 3.01 -1.80 -6.57
CA VAL A 178 3.89 -1.25 -7.61
C VAL A 178 5.05 -0.55 -6.94
N ASP A 179 6.28 -0.88 -7.35
CA ASP A 179 7.47 -0.20 -6.87
C ASP A 179 8.49 0.01 -8.00
N LEU A 180 9.26 1.10 -7.88
CA LEU A 180 10.29 1.48 -8.85
C LEU A 180 11.58 0.65 -8.69
N LEU A 181 11.80 0.04 -7.53
CA LEU A 181 13.06 -0.64 -7.21
C LEU A 181 12.92 -2.16 -7.40
N PRO A 182 13.64 -2.75 -8.37
CA PRO A 182 13.47 -4.17 -8.72
C PRO A 182 13.80 -5.11 -7.56
N ASP A 183 14.81 -4.79 -6.75
CA ASP A 183 15.23 -5.62 -5.61
C ASP A 183 14.16 -5.67 -4.49
N ARG A 184 13.42 -4.58 -4.31
CA ARG A 184 12.31 -4.51 -3.34
C ARG A 184 11.11 -5.31 -3.83
N VAL A 185 10.79 -5.21 -5.13
CA VAL A 185 9.75 -6.04 -5.77
C VAL A 185 10.12 -7.52 -5.70
N ALA A 186 11.36 -7.89 -5.97
CA ALA A 186 11.82 -9.27 -5.87
C ALA A 186 11.66 -9.81 -4.44
N THR A 187 12.00 -8.99 -3.44
CA THR A 187 11.77 -9.31 -2.03
C THR A 187 10.28 -9.44 -1.71
N ALA A 188 9.44 -8.52 -2.17
CA ALA A 188 7.99 -8.56 -1.94
C ALA A 188 7.36 -9.84 -2.51
N ARG A 189 7.72 -10.21 -3.74
CA ARG A 189 7.23 -11.45 -4.40
C ARG A 189 7.66 -12.71 -3.66
N ARG A 190 8.88 -12.72 -3.11
CA ARG A 190 9.39 -13.86 -2.33
C ARG A 190 8.67 -13.97 -0.98
N ASP A 191 8.47 -12.86 -0.30
CA ASP A 191 7.94 -12.85 1.07
C ASP A 191 6.40 -12.94 1.09
N TYR A 192 5.72 -12.50 0.02
CA TYR A 192 4.26 -12.48 -0.11
C TYR A 192 3.80 -13.03 -1.49
N PRO A 193 4.01 -14.33 -1.78
CA PRO A 193 3.77 -14.91 -3.11
C PRO A 193 2.30 -14.92 -3.56
N GLU A 194 1.35 -14.70 -2.64
CA GLU A 194 -0.08 -14.64 -2.95
C GLU A 194 -0.57 -13.23 -3.34
N ILE A 195 0.30 -12.21 -3.23
CA ILE A 195 0.01 -10.82 -3.60
C ILE A 195 0.72 -10.51 -4.92
N GLU A 196 0.04 -9.77 -5.80
CA GLU A 196 0.58 -9.36 -7.09
C GLU A 196 1.52 -8.16 -6.92
N PHE A 197 2.74 -8.22 -7.46
CA PHE A 197 3.69 -7.10 -7.44
C PHE A 197 4.30 -6.82 -8.81
N HIS A 198 4.42 -5.53 -9.14
CA HIS A 198 4.98 -5.03 -10.40
C HIS A 198 6.18 -4.13 -10.15
N HIS A 199 7.24 -4.37 -10.91
CA HIS A 199 8.32 -3.40 -11.08
C HIS A 199 7.92 -2.43 -12.19
N ALA A 200 7.51 -1.22 -11.82
CA ALA A 200 7.04 -0.21 -12.76
C ALA A 200 7.19 1.22 -12.20
N ASN A 201 7.24 2.20 -13.10
CA ASN A 201 7.17 3.62 -12.73
C ASN A 201 5.70 4.03 -12.54
N ALA A 202 5.38 4.58 -11.38
CA ALA A 202 4.04 5.03 -11.02
C ALA A 202 3.53 6.25 -11.81
N GLU A 203 4.39 6.92 -12.58
CA GLU A 203 3.96 7.95 -13.55
C GLU A 203 3.09 7.41 -14.68
N LYS A 204 3.14 6.09 -14.92
CA LYS A 204 2.29 5.41 -15.89
C LYS A 204 1.97 4.00 -15.42
N LEU A 205 0.83 3.85 -14.76
CA LEU A 205 0.32 2.59 -14.28
C LEU A 205 -0.39 1.84 -15.40
N ASP A 206 0.04 0.61 -15.68
CA ASP A 206 -0.59 -0.28 -16.67
C ASP A 206 -1.85 -0.96 -16.12
N PHE A 207 -2.77 -0.15 -15.61
CA PHE A 207 -4.08 -0.56 -15.13
C PHE A 207 -5.18 0.30 -15.75
N PRO A 208 -6.38 -0.27 -16.00
CA PRO A 208 -7.51 0.51 -16.48
C PRO A 208 -7.93 1.60 -15.49
N ASP A 209 -8.58 2.63 -16.03
CA ASP A 209 -9.26 3.66 -15.26
C ASP A 209 -10.28 3.03 -14.30
N ALA A 210 -10.48 3.66 -13.14
CA ALA A 210 -11.49 3.27 -12.17
C ALA A 210 -11.48 1.76 -11.83
N SER A 211 -10.30 1.19 -11.63
CA SER A 211 -10.12 -0.25 -11.42
C SER A 211 -9.82 -0.64 -9.98
N PHE A 212 -9.54 0.32 -9.08
CA PHE A 212 -9.26 0.07 -7.65
C PHE A 212 -10.25 0.78 -6.73
N ASP A 213 -10.67 0.10 -5.67
CA ASP A 213 -11.54 0.65 -4.61
C ASP A 213 -10.72 1.50 -3.63
N LEU A 214 -9.48 1.09 -3.37
CA LEU A 214 -8.54 1.75 -2.48
C LEU A 214 -7.16 1.84 -3.13
N VAL A 215 -6.55 3.03 -3.10
CA VAL A 215 -5.15 3.24 -3.42
C VAL A 215 -4.41 3.61 -2.14
N MET A 216 -3.21 3.08 -1.94
CA MET A 216 -2.34 3.36 -0.80
C MET A 216 -1.09 4.11 -1.31
N ALA A 217 -0.73 5.20 -0.65
CA ALA A 217 0.50 5.95 -0.92
C ALA A 217 1.22 6.28 0.41
N PHE A 218 2.35 5.62 0.63
CA PHE A 218 3.05 5.61 1.92
C PHE A 218 4.50 6.06 1.72
N THR A 219 4.83 7.27 2.19
CA THR A 219 6.19 7.86 2.13
C THR A 219 6.80 7.91 0.73
N ILE A 220 5.96 7.97 -0.30
CA ILE A 220 6.39 8.04 -1.70
C ILE A 220 6.56 9.48 -2.17
N PHE A 221 5.61 10.37 -1.87
CA PHE A 221 5.63 11.73 -2.41
C PHE A 221 6.74 12.58 -1.81
N SER A 222 7.09 12.34 -0.55
CA SER A 222 8.27 12.97 0.04
C SER A 222 9.59 12.55 -0.61
N SER A 223 9.60 11.39 -1.28
CA SER A 223 10.76 10.88 -2.02
C SER A 223 10.85 11.41 -3.46
N ILE A 224 9.78 12.00 -4.00
CA ILE A 224 9.72 12.58 -5.35
C ILE A 224 9.95 14.09 -5.24
N LEU A 225 11.14 14.54 -5.64
CA LEU A 225 11.56 15.94 -5.59
C LEU A 225 11.11 16.71 -6.84
N GLU A 226 10.96 16.02 -7.96
CA GLU A 226 10.45 16.63 -9.19
C GLU A 226 8.93 16.82 -9.13
N ARG A 227 8.48 18.08 -9.23
CA ARG A 227 7.04 18.42 -9.15
C ARG A 227 6.22 17.79 -10.26
N ALA A 228 6.76 17.70 -11.48
CA ALA A 228 6.07 17.11 -12.63
C ALA A 228 5.84 15.61 -12.43
N MET A 229 6.89 14.86 -12.04
CA MET A 229 6.77 13.45 -11.67
C MET A 229 5.72 13.24 -10.57
N ALA A 230 5.75 14.04 -9.50
CA ALA A 230 4.76 13.95 -8.43
C ALA A 230 3.33 14.18 -8.96
N GLN A 231 3.14 15.14 -9.87
CA GLN A 231 1.83 15.40 -10.47
C GLN A 231 1.37 14.27 -11.40
N ASN A 232 2.28 13.65 -12.14
CA ASN A 232 2.00 12.48 -12.98
C ASN A 232 1.54 11.29 -12.13
N VAL A 233 2.28 10.97 -11.06
CA VAL A 233 1.92 9.92 -10.10
C VAL A 233 0.56 10.20 -9.45
N ALA A 234 0.31 11.44 -9.02
CA ALA A 234 -0.98 11.81 -8.42
C ALA A 234 -2.15 11.66 -9.42
N SER A 235 -1.92 12.05 -10.68
CA SER A 235 -2.90 11.89 -11.76
C SER A 235 -3.22 10.41 -12.02
N GLU A 236 -2.21 9.55 -12.05
CA GLU A 236 -2.39 8.10 -12.21
C GLU A 236 -3.15 7.48 -11.03
N ILE A 237 -2.82 7.86 -9.80
CA ILE A 237 -3.58 7.45 -8.60
C ILE A 237 -5.04 7.85 -8.73
N ALA A 238 -5.32 9.10 -9.12
CA ALA A 238 -6.69 9.56 -9.30
C ALA A 238 -7.40 8.83 -10.45
N ARG A 239 -6.72 8.52 -11.55
CA ARG A 239 -7.25 7.81 -12.72
C ARG A 239 -7.67 6.37 -12.38
N VAL A 240 -6.79 5.59 -11.75
CA VAL A 240 -7.05 4.18 -11.43
C VAL A 240 -8.06 4.01 -10.28
N LEU A 241 -8.26 5.05 -9.47
CA LEU A 241 -9.23 5.04 -8.38
C LEU A 241 -10.68 5.13 -8.90
N LYS A 242 -11.54 4.21 -8.45
CA LYS A 242 -12.98 4.22 -8.76
C LYS A 242 -13.67 5.48 -8.22
N PRO A 243 -14.73 5.98 -8.88
CA PRO A 243 -15.66 6.89 -8.24
C PRO A 243 -16.18 6.30 -6.92
N GLY A 244 -16.18 7.09 -5.84
CA GLY A 244 -16.48 6.62 -4.48
C GLY A 244 -15.36 5.82 -3.79
N GLY A 245 -14.26 5.52 -4.50
CA GLY A 245 -13.04 4.95 -3.93
C GLY A 245 -12.28 5.93 -3.05
N GLY A 246 -11.12 5.52 -2.54
CA GLY A 246 -10.32 6.37 -1.67
C GLY A 246 -8.82 6.12 -1.70
N LEU A 247 -8.09 7.14 -1.30
CA LEU A 247 -6.65 7.17 -1.15
C LEU A 247 -6.32 7.13 0.34
N LEU A 248 -5.71 6.03 0.78
CA LEU A 248 -5.12 5.91 2.10
C LEU A 248 -3.69 6.48 2.07
N TRP A 249 -3.48 7.55 2.80
CA TRP A 249 -2.29 8.39 2.72
C TRP A 249 -1.47 8.30 4.00
N TYR A 250 -0.14 8.27 3.86
CA TYR A 250 0.79 8.53 4.95
C TYR A 250 2.11 9.12 4.44
N ASP A 251 2.45 10.35 4.84
CA ASP A 251 3.73 10.95 4.43
C ASP A 251 4.21 12.02 5.42
N VAL A 252 5.49 12.41 5.34
CA VAL A 252 6.09 13.43 6.20
C VAL A 252 5.54 14.82 5.90
N ARG A 253 5.33 15.64 6.94
CA ARG A 253 4.87 17.05 6.82
C ARG A 253 5.95 18.08 7.15
N TYR A 254 7.15 17.64 7.51
CA TYR A 254 8.31 18.48 7.78
C TYR A 254 9.48 18.02 6.92
N ASP A 255 10.32 18.98 6.53
CA ASP A 255 11.54 18.68 5.79
C ASP A 255 12.46 17.84 6.67
N SER A 256 13.06 16.82 6.08
CA SER A 256 14.02 16.00 6.78
C SER A 256 15.35 16.74 6.88
N VAL A 257 15.69 17.20 8.09
CA VAL A 257 17.01 17.81 8.37
C VAL A 257 18.17 16.86 8.05
N SER A 258 17.95 15.55 8.21
CA SER A 258 19.00 14.53 8.06
C SER A 258 19.04 13.84 6.69
N ASN A 259 18.07 14.08 5.82
CA ASN A 259 17.97 13.41 4.52
C ASN A 259 17.48 14.41 3.45
N PRO A 260 18.37 14.95 2.61
CA PRO A 260 17.98 15.91 1.58
C PRO A 260 17.09 15.29 0.48
N ASN A 261 17.07 13.96 0.36
CA ASN A 261 16.21 13.23 -0.57
C ASN A 261 14.77 13.04 -0.06
N VAL A 262 14.40 13.70 1.04
CA VAL A 262 13.06 13.66 1.63
C VAL A 262 12.55 15.07 1.90
N LYS A 263 11.47 15.46 1.22
CA LYS A 263 10.82 16.76 1.36
C LYS A 263 9.45 16.68 1.99
N ALA A 264 9.07 17.73 2.70
CA ALA A 264 7.77 17.83 3.33
C ALA A 264 6.63 17.75 2.30
N VAL A 265 5.60 16.98 2.61
CA VAL A 265 4.32 16.98 1.92
C VAL A 265 3.26 17.50 2.89
N PRO A 266 3.19 18.83 3.12
CA PRO A 266 2.18 19.41 4.00
C PRO A 266 0.78 19.24 3.40
N ARG A 267 -0.25 19.51 4.20
CA ARG A 267 -1.67 19.40 3.78
C ARG A 267 -1.94 20.12 2.45
N SER A 268 -1.45 21.35 2.30
CA SER A 268 -1.63 22.13 1.07
C SER A 268 -1.04 21.46 -0.17
N ARG A 269 0.09 20.74 -0.02
CA ARG A 269 0.68 19.96 -1.11
C ARG A 269 -0.15 18.73 -1.44
N VAL A 270 -0.75 18.07 -0.45
CA VAL A 270 -1.69 16.96 -0.69
C VAL A 270 -2.93 17.45 -1.45
N GLU A 271 -3.48 18.61 -1.06
CA GLU A 271 -4.61 19.25 -1.73
C GLU A 271 -4.26 19.67 -3.17
N GLU A 272 -3.05 20.19 -3.41
CA GLU A 272 -2.54 20.51 -4.76
C GLU A 272 -2.41 19.26 -5.63
N LEU A 273 -1.92 18.14 -5.08
CA LEU A 273 -1.74 16.89 -5.81
C LEU A 273 -3.09 16.23 -6.15
N PHE A 274 -4.09 16.34 -5.26
CA PHE A 274 -5.37 15.67 -5.38
C PHE A 274 -6.57 16.63 -5.23
N PRO A 275 -6.72 17.63 -6.11
CA PRO A 275 -7.74 18.67 -5.97
C PRO A 275 -9.18 18.12 -6.04
N GLY A 276 -9.38 16.97 -6.66
CA GLY A 276 -10.67 16.29 -6.78
C GLY A 276 -10.98 15.30 -5.64
N LEU A 277 -10.07 15.11 -4.67
CA LEU A 277 -10.30 14.20 -3.54
C LEU A 277 -10.51 15.00 -2.26
N SER A 278 -11.40 14.51 -1.40
CA SER A 278 -11.71 15.16 -0.11
C SER A 278 -11.79 14.16 1.03
N GLY A 279 -11.42 14.55 2.25
CA GLY A 279 -11.48 13.64 3.39
C GLY A 279 -10.68 14.09 4.61
N GLU A 280 -10.48 13.16 5.52
CA GLU A 280 -9.78 13.39 6.78
C GLU A 280 -8.26 13.24 6.56
N LEU A 281 -7.50 14.26 6.99
CA LEU A 281 -6.06 14.16 7.22
C LEU A 281 -5.80 14.59 8.66
N GLU A 282 -5.05 13.79 9.40
CA GLU A 282 -4.65 14.08 10.77
C GLU A 282 -3.14 13.93 10.95
N THR A 283 -2.58 14.60 11.95
CA THR A 283 -1.15 14.50 12.26
C THR A 283 -0.90 13.31 13.19
N VAL A 284 0.15 12.55 12.91
CA VAL A 284 0.57 11.37 13.69
C VAL A 284 2.10 11.21 13.68
N THR A 285 2.58 10.16 14.33
CA THR A 285 3.99 9.75 14.36
C THR A 285 4.86 10.77 15.06
N LEU A 286 5.17 10.46 16.33
CA LEU A 286 6.23 11.17 17.04
C LEU A 286 7.50 11.18 16.19
N LEU A 287 8.17 12.34 16.12
CA LEU A 287 9.44 12.52 15.41
C LEU A 287 10.32 11.26 15.52
N PRO A 288 10.61 10.54 14.43
CA PRO A 288 11.24 9.22 14.53
C PRO A 288 12.58 9.20 15.28
N PRO A 289 13.46 10.21 15.15
CA PRO A 289 14.67 10.28 15.98
C PRO A 289 14.39 10.38 17.48
N LEU A 290 13.33 11.08 17.88
CA LEU A 290 12.92 11.19 19.28
C LEU A 290 12.31 9.88 19.76
N ALA A 291 11.37 9.30 19.00
CA ALA A 291 10.74 8.02 19.34
C ALA A 291 11.77 6.90 19.56
N ARG A 292 12.78 6.80 18.69
CA ARG A 292 13.84 5.78 18.79
C ARG A 292 14.73 5.92 20.03
N ARG A 293 14.87 7.13 20.58
CA ARG A 293 15.69 7.42 21.75
C ARG A 293 14.99 7.15 23.09
N LEU A 294 13.68 6.93 23.08
CA LEU A 294 12.91 6.69 24.32
C LEU A 294 13.26 5.38 25.03
N GLY A 295 13.77 4.36 24.31
CA GLY A 295 14.24 3.12 24.90
C GLY A 295 13.20 2.42 25.78
N PRO A 296 13.53 2.00 27.01
CA PRO A 296 12.57 1.36 27.92
C PRO A 296 11.35 2.22 28.27
N ALA A 297 11.48 3.54 28.25
CA ALA A 297 10.41 4.48 28.61
C ALA A 297 9.34 4.65 27.52
N THR A 298 9.53 4.08 26.32
CA THR A 298 8.61 4.21 25.19
C THR A 298 7.12 4.02 25.55
N PRO A 299 6.69 3.00 26.33
CA PRO A 299 5.26 2.79 26.60
C PRO A 299 4.58 3.97 27.31
N LEU A 300 5.31 4.70 28.16
CA LEU A 300 4.78 5.86 28.90
C LEU A 300 5.03 7.18 28.17
N ALA A 301 6.24 7.35 27.63
CA ALA A 301 6.66 8.62 27.03
C ALA A 301 6.09 8.83 25.62
N TYR A 302 5.97 7.78 24.80
CA TYR A 302 5.50 7.92 23.42
C TYR A 302 4.09 8.51 23.35
N PRO A 303 3.07 7.99 24.08
CA PRO A 303 1.72 8.55 23.98
C PRO A 303 1.63 10.01 24.42
N VAL A 304 2.38 10.40 25.46
CA VAL A 304 2.42 11.78 25.98
C VAL A 304 3.05 12.72 24.97
N LEU A 305 4.22 12.36 24.43
CA LEU A 305 4.91 13.19 23.44
C LEU A 305 4.17 13.23 22.11
N ALA A 306 3.61 12.11 21.67
CA ALA A 306 2.75 12.03 20.49
C ALA A 306 1.43 12.79 20.70
N ALA A 307 1.01 13.11 21.92
CA ALA A 307 -0.15 13.98 22.13
C ALA A 307 0.10 15.42 21.68
N LEU A 308 1.37 15.86 21.63
CA LEU A 308 1.77 17.23 21.26
C LEU A 308 1.82 17.38 19.72
N PRO A 309 0.91 18.16 19.10
CA PRO A 309 0.84 18.25 17.63
C PRO A 309 2.13 18.70 16.93
N PRO A 310 2.94 19.64 17.47
CA PRO A 310 4.21 20.03 16.84
C PRO A 310 5.25 18.90 16.75
N LEU A 311 5.15 17.87 17.61
CA LEU A 311 6.06 16.73 17.62
C LEU A 311 5.62 15.61 16.66
N ARG A 312 4.49 15.78 15.97
CA ARG A 312 3.96 14.82 15.00
C ARG A 312 4.47 15.15 13.61
N SER A 313 5.23 14.22 13.07
CA SER A 313 6.05 14.43 11.87
C SER A 313 5.38 14.02 10.56
N HIS A 314 4.25 13.31 10.64
CA HIS A 314 3.56 12.78 9.47
C HIS A 314 2.10 13.22 9.41
N LEU A 315 1.57 13.27 8.20
CA LEU A 315 0.14 13.29 7.92
C LEU A 315 -0.31 11.89 7.56
N ILE A 316 -1.47 11.49 8.07
CA ILE A 316 -2.15 10.25 7.76
C ILE A 316 -3.61 10.56 7.43
N GLY A 317 -4.22 9.82 6.52
CA GLY A 317 -5.63 10.08 6.23
C GLY A 317 -6.23 9.19 5.17
N LEU A 318 -7.53 9.40 4.96
CA LEU A 318 -8.31 8.75 3.93
C LEU A 318 -9.04 9.82 3.13
N LEU A 319 -8.58 10.05 1.91
CA LEU A 319 -9.21 10.95 0.96
C LEU A 319 -10.15 10.15 0.04
N ARG A 320 -11.29 10.71 -0.33
CA ARG A 320 -12.33 10.06 -1.12
C ARG A 320 -12.45 10.73 -2.48
N LYS A 321 -12.59 9.91 -3.51
CA LYS A 321 -13.00 10.37 -4.83
C LYS A 321 -14.53 10.50 -4.85
N PRO A 322 -15.09 11.60 -5.36
CA PRO A 322 -16.53 11.74 -5.58
C PRO A 322 -17.11 10.57 -6.38
N ARG A 323 -18.40 10.30 -6.17
CA ARG A 323 -19.14 9.27 -6.93
C ARG A 323 -19.55 9.77 -8.30
#